data_AF-A0A9P0LTB7-F1
#
_entry.id   AF-A0A9P0LTB7-F1
#
_cell.length_a   1.000
_cell.length_b   1.000
_cell.length_c   1.000
_cell.angle_alpha   90.00
_cell.angle_beta   90.00
_cell.angle_gamma   90.00
#
_symmetry.space_group_name_H-M   'P 1'
#
loop_
_entity.id
_entity.type
_entity.pdbx_description
1 polymer ?
#
loop_
_entity_poly.entity_id
_entity_poly.type
_entity_poly.pdbx_seq_one_letter_code
_entity_poly.pdbx_strand_id
1 'polypeptide(L)'
;MENLFSMWKVRELADKVTNVVMNYTEIEAKVREATNDEPWGPTGQIMQDLAHSTFTYEHFPEVMSMLWKRMLQDNKQHWRRTYKVFIRFFKLYSTLFH
;
A
#
# COMPACT_ATOMS: atom_id res chain seq x y z
N MET A 1 28.40 12.46 9.69
CA MET A 1 27.17 12.13 8.94
C MET A 1 26.71 10.71 9.29
N GLU A 2 26.51 10.40 10.58
CA GLU A 2 26.30 9.00 11.04
C GLU A 2 24.88 8.72 11.58
N ASN A 3 24.05 9.76 11.74
CA ASN A 3 22.73 9.64 12.38
C ASN A 3 21.55 9.47 11.42
N LEU A 4 21.76 9.76 10.14
CA LEU A 4 20.75 9.47 9.12
C LEU A 4 20.68 7.94 8.89
N PHE A 5 21.84 7.25 8.92
CA PHE A 5 21.93 5.82 8.64
C PHE A 5 21.15 4.91 9.60
N SER A 6 20.98 5.34 10.85
CA SER A 6 20.28 4.61 11.91
C SER A 6 18.77 4.85 11.89
N MET A 7 18.30 6.07 11.63
CA MET A 7 16.88 6.44 11.70
C MET A 7 16.00 5.70 10.70
N TRP A 8 16.44 5.54 9.45
CA TRP A 8 15.67 4.79 8.46
C TRP A 8 15.72 3.28 8.72
N LYS A 9 16.79 2.76 9.33
CA LYS A 9 16.87 1.36 9.74
C LYS A 9 15.95 1.10 10.94
N VAL A 10 15.85 2.06 11.86
CA VAL A 10 14.89 2.07 12.96
C VAL A 10 13.45 2.14 12.44
N ARG A 11 13.18 2.95 11.41
CA ARG A 11 11.86 3.01 10.75
C ARG A 11 11.49 1.70 10.07
N GLU A 12 12.43 1.10 9.33
CA GLU A 12 12.25 -0.21 8.69
C GLU A 12 12.00 -1.31 9.74
N LEU A 13 12.72 -1.27 10.86
CA LEU A 13 12.53 -2.20 11.97
C LEU A 13 11.17 -1.98 12.64
N ALA A 14 10.76 -0.73 12.84
CA ALA A 14 9.46 -0.38 13.39
C ALA A 14 8.32 -0.83 12.47
N ASP A 15 8.44 -0.65 11.16
CA ASP A 15 7.44 -1.10 10.19
C ASP A 15 7.34 -2.63 10.17
N LYS A 16 8.47 -3.34 10.25
CA LYS A 16 8.49 -4.82 10.36
C LYS A 16 7.87 -5.31 11.67
N VAL A 17 8.23 -4.70 12.79
CA VAL A 17 7.65 -5.04 14.11
C VAL A 17 6.16 -4.73 14.13
N THR A 18 5.73 -3.61 13.54
CA THR A 18 4.30 -3.26 13.46
C THR A 18 3.54 -4.25 12.59
N ASN A 19 4.12 -4.72 11.47
CA ASN A 19 3.50 -5.75 10.65
C ASN A 19 3.33 -7.08 11.39
N VAL A 20 4.32 -7.48 12.20
CA VAL A 20 4.26 -8.71 13.03
C VAL A 20 3.29 -8.56 14.20
N VAL A 21 3.28 -7.40 14.87
CA VAL A 21 2.41 -7.12 16.03
C VAL A 21 0.95 -6.92 15.62
N MET A 22 0.71 -6.40 14.42
CA MET A 22 -0.65 -6.15 13.90
C MET A 22 -1.22 -7.34 13.11
N ASN A 23 -0.43 -8.42 12.94
CA ASN A 23 -0.85 -9.63 12.23
C ASN A 23 -1.34 -9.35 10.79
N TYR A 24 -0.69 -8.39 10.11
CA TYR A 24 -1.09 -8.02 8.76
C TYR A 24 -0.77 -9.14 7.78
N THR A 25 -1.71 -9.43 6.89
CA THR A 25 -1.48 -10.41 5.84
C THR A 25 -0.55 -9.84 4.77
N GLU A 26 0.01 -10.72 3.95
CA GLU A 26 0.95 -10.32 2.89
C GLU A 26 0.32 -9.26 1.95
N ILE A 27 -0.99 -9.36 1.74
CA ILE A 27 -1.76 -8.44 0.91
C ILE A 27 -1.89 -7.07 1.57
N GLU A 28 -2.20 -7.04 2.86
CA GLU A 28 -2.28 -5.78 3.61
C GLU A 28 -0.94 -5.05 3.65
N ALA A 29 0.16 -5.78 3.80
CA ALA A 29 1.51 -5.21 3.73
C ALA A 29 1.79 -4.57 2.36
N LYS A 30 1.44 -5.26 1.26
CA LYS A 30 1.58 -4.72 -0.11
C LYS A 30 0.73 -3.46 -0.33
N VAL A 31 -0.50 -3.41 0.20
CA VAL A 31 -1.34 -2.20 0.13
C VAL A 31 -0.70 -1.04 0.89
N ARG A 32 -0.09 -1.30 2.06
CA ARG A 32 0.62 -0.26 2.83
C ARG A 32 1.84 0.28 2.11
N GLU A 33 2.62 -0.61 1.50
CA GLU A 33 3.77 -0.24 0.68
C GLU A 33 3.34 0.59 -0.53
N ALA A 34 2.29 0.15 -1.23
CA ALA A 34 1.76 0.86 -2.40
C ALA A 34 1.16 2.24 -2.07
N THR A 35 0.75 2.44 -0.82
CA THR A 35 0.13 3.67 -0.30
C THR A 35 1.05 4.42 0.65
N ASN A 36 2.38 4.22 0.55
CA ASN A 36 3.35 4.95 1.35
C ASN A 36 3.34 6.46 0.98
N ASP A 37 3.91 7.30 1.84
CA ASP A 37 3.92 8.76 1.65
C ASP A 37 5.09 9.24 0.76
N GLU A 38 5.82 8.32 0.12
CA GLU A 38 6.98 8.67 -0.70
C GLU A 38 6.57 9.49 -1.93
N PRO A 39 7.39 10.49 -2.35
CA PRO A 39 7.02 11.42 -3.41
C PRO A 39 6.89 10.76 -4.79
N TRP A 40 7.63 9.68 -5.04
CA TRP A 40 7.45 8.80 -6.18
C TRP A 40 6.32 7.81 -5.90
N GLY A 41 5.41 7.61 -6.86
CA GLY A 41 4.30 6.66 -6.69
C GLY A 41 4.79 5.22 -6.55
N PRO A 42 3.88 4.27 -6.25
CA PRO A 42 4.26 2.87 -6.15
C PRO A 42 4.82 2.35 -7.46
N THR A 43 5.69 1.35 -7.36
CA THR A 43 6.23 0.62 -8.50
C THR A 43 5.13 -0.14 -9.24
N GLY A 44 5.27 -0.23 -10.56
CA GLY A 44 4.30 -0.91 -11.44
C GLY A 44 4.06 -2.37 -11.07
N GLN A 45 5.12 -3.07 -10.61
CA GLN A 45 5.03 -4.47 -10.18
C GLN A 45 4.07 -4.65 -8.99
N ILE A 46 4.21 -3.84 -7.95
CA ILE A 46 3.35 -3.92 -6.76
C ILE A 46 1.90 -3.60 -7.13
N MET A 47 1.69 -2.62 -8.01
CA MET A 47 0.35 -2.32 -8.51
C MET A 47 -0.26 -3.48 -9.31
N GLN A 48 0.53 -4.21 -10.09
CA GLN A 48 0.05 -5.36 -10.86
C GLN A 48 -0.26 -6.55 -9.95
N ASP A 49 0.58 -6.83 -8.96
CA ASP A 49 0.35 -7.89 -7.99
C ASP A 49 -0.92 -7.65 -7.18
N LEU A 50 -1.11 -6.42 -6.69
CA LEU A 50 -2.36 -6.04 -6.03
C LEU A 50 -3.56 -6.14 -6.97
N ALA A 51 -3.39 -5.88 -8.27
CA ALA A 51 -4.47 -5.94 -9.24
C ALA A 51 -4.93 -7.38 -9.38
N HIS A 52 -3.99 -8.32 -9.48
CA HIS A 52 -4.29 -9.75 -9.45
C HIS A 52 -4.98 -10.18 -8.15
N SER A 53 -4.53 -9.69 -6.99
CA SER A 53 -5.18 -9.98 -5.70
C SER A 53 -6.65 -9.52 -5.66
N THR A 54 -7.03 -8.46 -6.39
CA THR A 54 -8.44 -8.04 -6.45
C THR A 54 -9.37 -8.94 -7.28
N PHE A 55 -8.84 -9.91 -8.03
CA PHE A 55 -9.65 -10.89 -8.77
C PHE A 55 -10.00 -12.13 -7.95
N THR A 56 -9.36 -12.32 -6.81
CA THR A 56 -9.68 -13.44 -5.92
C THR A 56 -10.72 -13.01 -4.91
N TYR A 57 -11.82 -13.75 -4.81
CA TYR A 57 -12.92 -13.46 -3.88
C TYR A 57 -12.46 -13.44 -2.41
N GLU A 58 -11.43 -14.22 -2.10
CA GLU A 58 -10.80 -14.30 -0.78
C GLU A 58 -9.97 -13.06 -0.44
N HIS A 59 -9.20 -12.56 -1.40
CA HIS A 59 -8.24 -11.47 -1.20
C HIS A 59 -8.82 -10.07 -1.45
N PHE A 60 -9.88 -9.97 -2.25
CA PHE A 60 -10.52 -8.69 -2.55
C PHE A 60 -10.99 -7.92 -1.30
N PRO A 61 -11.72 -8.53 -0.34
CA PRO A 61 -12.16 -7.83 0.88
C PRO A 61 -10.99 -7.30 1.70
N GLU A 62 -9.86 -7.99 1.65
CA GLU A 62 -8.66 -7.68 2.41
C GLU A 62 -7.92 -6.47 1.83
N VAL A 63 -7.71 -6.46 0.50
CA VAL A 63 -7.17 -5.31 -0.23
C VAL A 63 -8.02 -4.06 0.04
N MET A 64 -9.34 -4.20 -0.08
CA MET A 64 -10.28 -3.09 0.05
C MET A 64 -10.37 -2.57 1.50
N SER A 65 -10.38 -3.46 2.49
CA SER A 65 -10.45 -3.08 3.90
C SER A 65 -9.21 -2.29 4.34
N MET A 66 -8.01 -2.74 3.97
CA MET A 66 -6.77 -2.03 4.26
C MET A 66 -6.70 -0.68 3.53
N LEU A 67 -7.15 -0.64 2.28
CA LEU A 67 -7.18 0.60 1.50
C LEU A 67 -8.12 1.64 2.14
N TRP A 68 -9.32 1.22 2.58
CA TRP A 68 -10.27 2.10 3.25
C TRP A 68 -9.68 2.65 4.55
N LYS A 69 -9.00 1.80 5.32
CA LYS A 69 -8.28 2.21 6.54
C LYS A 69 -7.24 3.28 6.25
N ARG A 70 -6.41 3.08 5.22
CA ARG A 70 -5.38 4.05 4.80
C ARG A 70 -5.97 5.37 4.29
N MET A 71 -7.11 5.34 3.59
CA MET A 71 -7.76 6.56 3.07
C MET A 71 -8.47 7.37 4.15
N LEU A 72 -9.19 6.73 5.05
CA LEU A 72 -10.14 7.40 5.95
C LEU A 72 -9.63 7.58 7.38
N GLN A 73 -8.81 6.66 7.87
CA GLN A 73 -8.35 6.66 9.26
C GLN A 73 -6.97 7.29 9.40
N ASP A 74 -6.00 6.81 8.62
CA ASP A 74 -4.59 7.17 8.82
C ASP A 74 -4.15 8.44 8.07
N ASN A 75 -4.82 8.80 6.98
CA ASN A 75 -4.30 9.82 6.05
C ASN A 75 -5.28 10.95 5.72
N LYS A 76 -5.90 11.58 6.73
CA LYS A 76 -6.88 12.67 6.53
C LYS A 76 -6.34 13.89 5.77
N GLN A 77 -5.03 14.15 5.78
CA GLN A 77 -4.43 15.25 5.00
C GLN A 77 -4.06 14.84 3.57
N HIS A 78 -3.69 13.58 3.32
CA HIS A 78 -3.26 13.13 1.98
C HIS A 78 -4.15 12.06 1.35
N TRP A 79 -5.38 11.85 1.83
CA TRP A 79 -6.33 10.86 1.30
C TRP A 79 -6.54 10.97 -0.22
N ARG A 80 -6.48 12.19 -0.78
CA ARG A 80 -6.57 12.44 -2.23
C ARG A 80 -5.41 11.82 -3.01
N ARG A 81 -4.23 11.73 -2.40
CA ARG A 81 -3.04 11.09 -2.99
C ARG A 81 -3.23 9.58 -3.04
N THR A 82 -3.63 8.98 -1.92
CA THR A 82 -3.97 7.55 -1.82
C THR A 82 -5.06 7.17 -2.83
N TYR A 83 -6.10 8.01 -2.95
CA TYR A 83 -7.19 7.82 -3.91
C TYR A 83 -6.72 7.90 -5.37
N LYS A 84 -5.81 8.83 -5.71
CA LYS A 84 -5.23 8.92 -7.07
C LYS A 84 -4.35 7.72 -7.43
N VAL A 85 -3.65 7.14 -6.47
CA VAL A 85 -2.88 5.90 -6.68
C VAL A 85 -3.84 4.74 -6.93
N PHE A 86 -4.92 4.65 -6.15
CA PHE A 86 -5.95 3.63 -6.34
C PHE A 86 -6.75 3.74 -7.66
N ILE A 87 -7.10 4.96 -8.07
CA ILE A 87 -7.69 5.16 -9.40
C ILE A 87 -6.73 4.70 -10.49
N ARG A 88 -5.43 5.01 -10.37
CA ARG A 88 -4.43 4.56 -11.35
C ARG A 88 -4.34 3.05 -11.40
N PHE A 89 -4.39 2.40 -10.26
CA PHE A 89 -4.50 0.95 -10.14
C PHE A 89 -5.72 0.37 -10.90
N PHE A 90 -6.93 0.90 -10.68
CA PHE A 90 -8.14 0.48 -11.42
C PHE A 90 -8.08 0.83 -12.91
N LYS A 91 -7.49 1.97 -13.27
CA LYS A 91 -7.39 2.47 -14.65
C LYS A 91 -6.42 1.65 -15.50
N LEU A 92 -5.26 1.28 -14.93
CA LEU A 92 -4.27 0.41 -15.57
C LEU A 92 -4.92 -0.95 -15.95
N TYR A 93 -5.81 -1.43 -15.09
CA TYR A 93 -6.54 -2.67 -15.30
C TYR A 93 -7.57 -2.58 -16.45
N SER A 94 -8.36 -1.51 -16.52
CA SER A 94 -9.34 -1.28 -17.62
C SER A 94 -8.70 -1.17 -19.01
N THR A 95 -7.40 -0.87 -19.08
CA THR A 95 -6.65 -0.73 -20.34
C THR A 95 -5.88 -1.99 -20.72
N LEU A 96 -5.63 -2.92 -19.78
CA LEU A 96 -4.95 -4.19 -20.02
C LEU A 96 -5.91 -5.35 -20.35
N PHE A 97 -7.23 -5.17 -20.16
CA PHE A 97 -8.28 -6.15 -20.47
C PHE A 97 -9.14 -5.74 -21.68
N HIS A 98 -8.56 -5.01 -22.64
CA HIS A 98 -9.23 -4.63 -23.89
C HIS A 98 -8.47 -5.12 -25.13
#